data_AF-A0A938SDJ9-F1
#
_entry.id   AF-A0A938SDJ9-F1
#
_cell.length_a   1.000
_cell.length_b   1.000
_cell.length_c   1.000
_cell.angle_alpha   90.00
_cell.angle_beta   90.00
_cell.angle_gamma   90.00
#
_symmetry.space_group_name_H-M   'P 1'
#
loop_
_entity.id
_entity.type
_entity.pdbx_description
1 polymer ?
#
loop_
_entity_poly.entity_id
_entity_poly.type
_entity_poly.pdbx_seq_one_letter_code
_entity_poly.pdbx_strand_id
1 'polypeptide(L)' 'MAVRPLDDRVLVEALESEEKTEGGIVLPDTAKEKPSKGKVVAVGVGRLLDDGTRAP' A
#
# COMPACT_ATOMS: atom_id res chain seq x y z
N MET A 1 -18.31 5.67 -2.34
CA MET A 1 -18.50 4.47 -1.50
C MET A 1 -17.16 4.15 -0.86
N ALA A 2 -17.03 4.22 0.46
CA ALA A 2 -15.74 4.03 1.14
C ALA A 2 -15.48 2.52 1.34
N VAL A 3 -14.37 2.02 0.80
CA VAL A 3 -13.93 0.64 1.02
C VAL A 3 -13.36 0.54 2.43
N ARG A 4 -13.97 -0.30 3.27
CA ARG A 4 -13.54 -0.52 4.65
C ARG A 4 -12.83 -1.87 4.74
N PRO A 5 -11.50 -1.90 4.94
CA PRO A 5 -10.79 -3.15 5.13
C PRO A 5 -11.24 -3.85 6.43
N LEU A 6 -11.28 -5.19 6.38
CA LEU A 6 -11.69 -6.05 7.49
C LEU A 6 -10.46 -6.58 8.23
N ASP A 7 -10.60 -6.82 9.53
CA ASP A 7 -9.57 -7.39 10.40
C ASP A 7 -8.23 -6.66 10.30
N ASP A 8 -7.15 -7.38 9.98
CA ASP A 8 -5.78 -6.90 9.87
C ASP A 8 -5.40 -6.46 8.45
N ARG A 9 -6.39 -6.24 7.57
CA ARG A 9 -6.13 -5.83 6.20
C ARG A 9 -5.93 -4.33 6.12
N VAL A 10 -5.04 -3.91 5.22
CA VAL A 10 -4.76 -2.49 4.96
C VAL A 10 -5.07 -2.20 3.49
N LEU A 11 -5.81 -1.13 3.25
CA LEU A 11 -6.05 -0.63 1.90
C LEU A 11 -4.90 0.30 1.53
N VAL A 12 -4.12 -0.13 0.53
CA VAL A 12 -2.96 0.61 0.02
C VAL A 12 -3.23 1.02 -1.41
N GLU A 13 -3.03 2.30 -1.70
CA GLU A 13 -2.99 2.83 -3.06
C GLU A 13 -1.54 2.81 -3.53
N ALA A 14 -1.27 2.10 -4.63
CA ALA A 14 0.08 2.02 -5.19
C ALA A 14 0.52 3.42 -5.66
N LEU A 15 1.71 3.86 -5.25
CA LEU A 15 2.26 5.13 -5.73
C LEU A 15 2.69 4.97 -7.19
N GLU A 16 2.61 6.04 -7.97
CA GLU A 16 3.13 6.03 -9.34
C GLU A 16 4.62 5.72 -9.33
N SER A 17 5.05 4.91 -10.30
CA SER A 17 6.46 4.55 -10.49
C SER A 17 7.26 5.78 -10.90
N GLU A 18 8.47 5.92 -10.35
CA GLU A 18 9.33 7.07 -10.64
C GLU A 18 9.68 7.11 -12.13
N GLU A 19 9.28 8.19 -12.81
CA GLU A 19 9.58 8.39 -14.23
C GLU A 19 11.06 8.69 -14.47
N LYS A 20 11.76 9.18 -13.44
CA LYS A 20 13.17 9.55 -13.47
C LYS A 20 13.89 8.92 -12.30
N THR A 21 14.95 8.18 -12.60
CA THR A 21 15.91 7.74 -11.58
C THR A 21 16.71 8.93 -11.06
N GLU A 22 17.34 8.80 -9.89
CA GLU A 22 18.18 9.83 -9.27
C GLU A 22 19.29 10.36 -10.21
N GLY A 23 19.69 9.58 -11.22
CA GLY A 23 20.66 9.96 -12.26
C GLY A 23 20.07 10.72 -13.46
N GLY A 24 18.78 11.05 -13.47
CA GLY A 24 18.13 11.82 -14.54
C GLY A 24 17.74 11.01 -15.78
N ILE A 25 17.85 9.69 -15.74
CA ILE A 25 17.44 8.80 -16.84
C ILE A 25 15.94 8.59 -16.78
N VAL A 26 15.24 8.90 -17.87
CA VAL A 26 13.80 8.68 -18.03
C VAL A 26 13.55 7.21 -18.32
N LEU A 27 12.78 6.54 -17.46
CA LEU A 27 12.43 5.14 -17.67
C LEU A 27 11.26 5.03 -18.67
N PRO A 28 11.38 4.19 -19.72
CA PRO A 28 10.25 3.86 -20.58
C PRO A 28 9.19 3.08 -19.80
N ASP A 29 7.93 3.18 -20.22
CA ASP A 29 6.80 2.57 -19.51
C ASP A 29 6.92 1.03 -19.35
N THR A 30 7.71 0.37 -20.19
CA THR A 30 8.01 -1.07 -20.13
C THR A 30 9.05 -1.44 -19.07
N ALA A 31 9.88 -0.49 -18.63
CA ALA A 31 10.89 -0.69 -17.60
C ALA A 31 10.44 -0.19 -16.22
N LYS A 32 9.25 0.43 -16.12
CA LYS A 32 8.64 0.82 -14.86
C LYS A 32 8.28 -0.43 -14.05
N GLU A 33 9.09 -0.74 -13.05
CA GLU A 33 8.81 -1.84 -12.13
C GLU A 33 7.57 -1.56 -11.27
N LYS A 34 6.94 -2.63 -10.75
CA LYS A 34 5.80 -2.49 -9.84
C LYS A 34 6.24 -1.69 -8.62
N PRO A 35 5.58 -0.56 -8.32
CA PRO A 35 5.91 0.25 -7.16
C PRO A 35 5.72 -0.57 -5.89
N SER A 36 6.80 -0.78 -5.16
CA SER A 36 6.81 -1.44 -3.84
C SER A 36 6.40 -0.49 -2.72
N LYS A 37 6.26 0.81 -3.02
CA LYS A 37 5.77 1.84 -2.12
C LYS A 37 4.32 2.19 -2.47
N GLY A 38 3.50 2.38 -1.45
CA GLY A 38 2.10 2.74 -1.58
C GLY A 38 1.65 3.58 -0.39
N LYS A 39 0.63 4.40 -0.58
CA LYS A 39 0.03 5.21 0.49
C LYS A 39 -1.11 4.43 1.14
N VAL A 40 -1.12 4.39 2.47
CA VAL A 40 -2.21 3.78 3.22
C VAL A 40 -3.42 4.71 3.22
N VAL A 41 -4.55 4.23 2.71
CA VAL A 41 -5.80 5.01 2.61
C VAL A 41 -6.78 4.60 3.72
N ALA A 42 -6.77 3.34 4.12
CA ALA A 42 -7.59 2.84 5.23
C ALA A 42 -6.91 1.67 5.94
N VAL A 43 -7.10 1.60 7.25
CA VAL A 43 -6.58 0.52 8.12
C VAL A 43 -7.76 -0.26 8.68
N GLY A 44 -7.62 -1.58 8.73
CA GLY A 44 -8.58 -2.45 9.38
C GLY A 44 -8.62 -2.24 10.89
N VAL A 45 -9.57 -2.91 11.53
CA VAL A 45 -9.82 -2.85 12.98
C VAL A 45 -8.84 -3.67 13.80
N GLY A 46 -7.82 -4.25 13.16
CA GLY A 46 -6.72 -4.98 13.80
C GLY A 46 -6.96 -6.48 13.92
N ARG A 47 -5.89 -7.21 14.23
CA ARG A 47 -5.93 -8.67 14.39
C ARG A 47 -6.65 -9.06 15.69
N LEU A 48 -7.57 -10.00 15.57
CA LEU A 48 -8.20 -10.66 16.73
C LEU A 48 -7.18 -11.63 17.34
N LEU A 49 -6.78 -11.36 18.58
CA LEU A 49 -5.99 -12.29 19.39
C LEU A 49 -6.90 -13.39 19.94
N ASP A 50 -6.30 -14.53 20.28
CA ASP A 50 -6.99 -15.69 20.84
C ASP A 50 -7.68 -15.38 22.18
N ASP A 51 -7.22 -14.31 22.86
CA ASP A 51 -7.79 -13.78 24.12
C ASP A 51 -9.00 -12.85 23.89
N GLY A 52 -9.48 -12.71 22.66
CA GLY A 52 -10.65 -11.88 22.30
C GLY A 52 -10.36 -10.37 22.26
N THR A 53 -9.13 -9.95 22.56
CA THR A 53 -8.67 -8.56 22.41
C THR A 53 -8.22 -8.28 20.97
N ARG A 54 -8.38 -7.04 20.52
CA ARG A 54 -7.93 -6.58 19.20
C ARG A 54 -6.61 -5.84 19.37
N ALA A 55 -5.54 -6.34 18.76
CA ALA A 55 -4.30 -5.57 18.62
C ALA A 55 -4.48 -4.57 17.47
N PRO A 56 -4.14 -3.28 17.67
CA PRO A 56 -4.19 -2.27 16.61
C PRO A 56 -3.18 -2.55 15.50
#